data_AF-A0A1Q3XDL9-F1
#
_entry.id   AF-A0A1Q3XDL9-F1
#
_cell.length_a   1.000
_cell.length_b   1.000
_cell.length_c   1.000
_cell.angle_alpha   90.00
_cell.angle_beta   90.00
_cell.angle_gamma   90.00
#
_symmetry.space_group_name_H-M   'P 1'
#
loop_
_entity.id
_entity.type
_entity.pdbx_description
1 polymer ?
#
loop_
_entity_poly.entity_id
_entity_poly.type
_entity_poly.pdbx_seq_one_letter_code
_entity_poly.pdbx_strand_id
1 'polypeptide(L)'
;MRGDVETCADLSAEQQAAMKKFLVEYELPYVHLVRVGIQAKNEESAISIADQAFTDCTIWDNTPEMPLLYDDYEETGDSGAVLEFKVVGEYQEWPEPEVCVKIIERDAAARRACEHLIAAHECSNSASVREALFQSALEEAHVAMPHLSASTSSSNGTAGSEVMPTVVAWLEGGVVQWMASDHPMRYLVLDADTDGSDSMKVTMENGSIADVIRTSSTVLADHLPEWVTKLVEEVEGQ
;
A
#
# COMPACT_ATOMS: atom_id res chain seq x y z
N MET A 1 0.52 26.91 -28.94
CA MET A 1 1.91 27.06 -29.43
C MET A 1 2.64 25.80 -29.00
N ARG A 2 2.61 24.73 -29.80
CA ARG A 2 3.39 23.52 -29.53
C ARG A 2 4.77 23.79 -30.12
N GLY A 3 5.74 24.12 -29.28
CA GLY A 3 7.14 24.10 -29.69
C GLY A 3 7.52 22.67 -30.07
N ASP A 4 8.38 22.52 -31.06
CA ASP A 4 8.93 21.22 -31.42
C ASP A 4 9.64 20.64 -30.18
N VAL A 5 9.10 19.53 -29.67
CA VAL A 5 9.73 18.79 -28.57
C VAL A 5 10.75 17.87 -29.21
N GLU A 6 12.02 18.26 -29.19
CA GLU A 6 13.12 17.36 -29.57
C GLU A 6 13.13 16.16 -28.63
N THR A 7 13.01 14.96 -29.19
CA THR A 7 13.06 13.73 -28.41
C THR A 7 14.50 13.23 -28.31
N CYS A 8 14.86 12.57 -27.21
CA CYS A 8 16.22 12.04 -27.02
C CYS A 8 16.67 11.08 -28.13
N ALA A 9 15.72 10.49 -28.86
CA ALA A 9 15.98 9.57 -29.98
C ALA A 9 16.60 10.25 -31.21
N ASP A 10 16.45 11.58 -31.33
CA ASP A 10 16.92 12.36 -32.49
C ASP A 10 18.33 12.94 -32.30
N LEU A 11 18.95 12.71 -31.14
CA LEU A 11 20.21 13.32 -30.73
C LEU A 11 21.41 12.38 -30.94
N SER A 12 22.55 12.94 -31.32
CA SER A 12 23.82 12.22 -31.42
C SER A 12 24.29 11.67 -30.07
N ALA A 13 25.17 10.66 -30.09
CA ALA A 13 25.70 10.05 -28.87
C ALA A 13 26.43 11.06 -27.95
N GLU A 14 27.10 12.07 -28.52
CA GLU A 14 27.74 13.15 -27.75
C GLU A 14 26.71 14.07 -27.09
N GLN A 15 25.59 14.33 -27.77
CA GLN A 15 24.48 15.11 -27.20
C GLN A 15 23.77 14.34 -26.09
N GLN A 16 23.57 13.02 -26.25
CA GLN A 16 23.01 12.16 -25.21
C GLN A 16 23.93 12.08 -23.97
N ALA A 17 25.26 12.01 -24.17
CA ALA A 17 26.22 12.00 -23.07
C ALA A 17 26.29 13.32 -22.29
N ALA A 18 25.88 14.44 -22.91
CA ALA A 18 25.79 15.75 -22.27
C ALA A 18 24.43 16.00 -21.61
N MET A 19 23.45 15.09 -21.75
CA MET A 19 22.14 15.26 -21.15
C MET A 19 22.16 15.05 -19.64
N LYS A 20 21.39 15.89 -18.96
CA LYS A 20 21.15 15.83 -17.53
C LYS A 20 19.79 15.20 -17.27
N LYS A 21 19.67 14.41 -16.20
CA LYS A 21 18.37 13.90 -15.75
C LYS A 21 17.78 14.91 -14.79
N PHE A 22 16.53 15.30 -14.98
CA PHE A 22 15.83 16.24 -14.10
C PHE A 22 14.64 15.53 -13.46
N LEU A 23 14.49 15.68 -12.15
CA LEU A 23 13.27 15.30 -11.44
C LEU A 23 12.27 16.45 -11.60
N VAL A 24 11.10 16.13 -12.16
CA VAL A 24 10.03 17.09 -12.42
C VAL A 24 8.79 16.65 -11.67
N GLU A 25 8.19 17.56 -10.91
CA GLU A 25 6.97 17.33 -10.15
C GLU A 25 5.86 18.27 -10.63
N TYR A 26 4.62 17.89 -10.33
CA TYR A 26 3.46 18.76 -10.29
C TYR A 26 2.55 18.28 -9.15
N GLU A 27 1.71 19.16 -8.63
CA GLU A 27 0.79 18.85 -7.53
C GLU A 27 -0.64 19.25 -7.91
N LEU A 28 -1.62 18.47 -7.47
CA LEU A 28 -3.04 18.74 -7.69
C LEU A 28 -3.82 18.52 -6.37
N PRO A 29 -4.75 19.41 -6.01
CA PRO A 29 -5.59 19.23 -4.83
C PRO A 29 -6.74 18.27 -5.11
N TYR A 30 -6.74 17.13 -4.43
CA TYR A 30 -7.82 16.15 -4.50
C TYR A 30 -8.64 16.09 -3.21
N VAL A 31 -9.92 15.77 -3.35
CA VAL A 31 -10.82 15.36 -2.27
C VAL A 31 -11.01 13.85 -2.35
N HIS A 32 -10.69 13.14 -1.26
CA HIS A 32 -11.08 11.75 -1.12
C HIS A 32 -12.58 11.67 -0.83
N LEU A 33 -13.34 11.07 -1.74
CA LEU A 33 -14.78 10.92 -1.61
C LEU A 33 -15.13 9.45 -1.47
N VAL A 34 -15.74 9.11 -0.34
CA VAL A 34 -16.21 7.76 -0.03
C VAL A 34 -17.73 7.79 0.12
N ARG A 35 -18.42 6.82 -0.51
CA ARG A 35 -19.86 6.60 -0.35
C ARG A 35 -20.11 5.15 -0.01
N VAL A 36 -20.80 4.91 1.10
CA VAL A 36 -21.21 3.57 1.56
C VAL A 36 -22.72 3.43 1.59
N GLY A 37 -23.23 2.23 1.36
CA GLY A 37 -24.63 1.92 1.57
C GLY A 37 -24.89 1.63 3.05
N ILE A 38 -25.85 2.33 3.67
CA ILE A 38 -26.25 2.06 5.06
C ILE A 38 -27.77 1.95 5.15
N GLN A 39 -28.24 0.85 5.72
CA GLN A 39 -29.64 0.68 6.06
C GLN A 39 -29.87 1.05 7.53
N ALA A 40 -30.61 2.13 7.78
CA ALA A 40 -30.87 2.61 9.14
C ALA A 40 -32.32 3.09 9.31
N LYS A 41 -32.73 3.34 10.56
CA LYS A 41 -34.11 3.77 10.89
C LYS A 41 -34.36 5.23 10.51
N ASN A 42 -33.32 6.05 10.54
CA ASN A 42 -33.32 7.47 10.22
C ASN A 42 -31.90 7.93 9.86
N GLU A 43 -31.78 9.17 9.39
CA GLU A 43 -30.51 9.79 8.98
C GLU A 43 -29.46 9.81 10.09
N GLU A 44 -29.84 10.21 11.31
CA GLU A 44 -28.94 10.25 12.46
C GLU A 44 -28.34 8.88 12.79
N SER A 45 -29.16 7.82 12.75
CA SER A 45 -28.68 6.46 12.93
C SER A 45 -27.78 5.98 11.79
N ALA A 46 -28.00 6.44 10.55
CA ALA A 46 -27.12 6.11 9.44
C ALA A 46 -25.74 6.76 9.60
N ILE A 47 -25.71 8.03 10.01
CA ILE A 47 -24.47 8.77 10.31
C ILE A 47 -23.71 8.08 11.45
N SER A 48 -24.40 7.71 12.54
CA SER A 48 -23.76 7.01 13.67
C SER A 48 -23.20 5.64 13.28
N ILE A 49 -23.86 4.90 12.38
CA ILE A 49 -23.31 3.63 11.86
C ILE A 49 -22.04 3.89 11.05
N ALA A 50 -22.04 4.90 10.18
CA ALA A 50 -20.87 5.26 9.38
C ALA A 50 -19.68 5.69 10.26
N ASP A 51 -19.93 6.53 11.25
CA ASP A 51 -18.93 7.04 12.19
C ASP A 51 -18.26 5.92 13.00
N GLN A 52 -19.09 4.98 13.49
CA GLN A 52 -18.58 3.79 14.16
C GLN A 52 -17.78 2.90 13.21
N ALA A 53 -18.25 2.65 11.99
CA ALA A 53 -17.53 1.85 11.00
C ALA A 53 -16.20 2.49 10.59
N PHE A 54 -16.14 3.82 10.50
CA PHE A 54 -14.90 4.56 10.25
C PHE A 54 -13.93 4.41 11.43
N THR A 55 -14.42 4.59 12.66
CA THR A 55 -13.64 4.42 13.90
C THR A 55 -13.10 2.99 14.04
N ASP A 56 -13.89 2.01 13.62
CA ASP A 56 -13.55 0.60 13.62
C ASP A 56 -12.80 0.17 12.34
N CYS A 57 -12.43 1.11 11.47
CA CYS A 57 -11.75 0.88 10.19
C CYS A 57 -12.37 -0.22 9.30
N THR A 58 -13.68 -0.43 9.39
CA THR A 58 -14.43 -1.43 8.61
C THR A 58 -15.26 -0.81 7.49
N ILE A 59 -15.30 0.53 7.40
CA ILE A 59 -16.13 1.25 6.42
C ILE A 59 -15.78 0.92 4.95
N TRP A 60 -14.57 0.42 4.69
CA TRP A 60 -14.08 0.05 3.35
C TRP A 60 -14.19 -1.45 3.02
N ASP A 61 -14.66 -2.29 3.95
CA ASP A 61 -14.64 -3.76 3.81
C ASP A 61 -15.55 -4.29 2.68
N ASN A 62 -16.38 -3.43 2.09
CA ASN A 62 -17.29 -3.75 1.00
C ASN A 62 -18.14 -5.01 1.28
N THR A 63 -18.91 -4.95 2.37
CA THR A 63 -19.77 -6.07 2.80
C THR A 63 -21.18 -5.97 2.19
N PRO A 64 -21.94 -7.07 2.11
CA PRO A 64 -23.34 -7.00 1.67
C PRO A 64 -24.22 -6.06 2.51
N GLU A 65 -23.94 -5.95 3.81
CA GLU A 65 -24.67 -5.12 4.77
C GLU A 65 -24.26 -3.64 4.70
N MET A 66 -23.01 -3.36 4.32
CA MET A 66 -22.46 -2.02 4.13
C MET A 66 -21.59 -2.00 2.86
N PRO A 67 -22.20 -1.95 1.67
CA PRO A 67 -21.46 -2.00 0.42
C PRO A 67 -20.68 -0.70 0.21
N LEU A 68 -19.45 -0.81 -0.28
CA LEU A 68 -18.64 0.32 -0.70
C LEU A 68 -19.10 0.71 -2.11
N LEU A 69 -19.78 1.85 -2.23
CA LEU A 69 -20.43 2.29 -3.47
C LEU A 69 -19.56 3.22 -4.29
N TYR A 70 -18.65 3.95 -3.63
CA TYR A 70 -17.71 4.86 -4.26
C TYR A 70 -16.52 5.06 -3.33
N ASP A 71 -15.33 4.98 -3.88
CA ASP A 71 -14.06 5.25 -3.19
C ASP A 71 -13.07 5.75 -4.24
N ASP A 72 -12.91 7.06 -4.33
CA ASP A 72 -12.00 7.67 -5.30
C ASP A 72 -11.58 9.08 -4.85
N TYR A 73 -10.55 9.59 -5.50
CA TYR A 73 -10.09 10.96 -5.35
C TYR A 73 -10.63 11.82 -6.50
N GLU A 74 -11.44 12.82 -6.16
CA GLU A 74 -11.95 13.81 -7.12
C GLU A 74 -11.06 15.06 -7.07
N GLU A 75 -10.59 15.54 -8.22
CA GLU A 75 -9.87 16.82 -8.28
C GLU A 75 -10.81 17.93 -7.81
N THR A 76 -10.30 18.85 -7.00
CA THR A 76 -11.12 19.91 -6.39
C THR A 76 -11.49 20.98 -7.41
N GLY A 77 -12.43 20.65 -8.30
CA GLY A 77 -12.88 21.49 -9.41
C GLY A 77 -11.79 21.77 -10.46
N ASP A 78 -12.19 22.33 -11.60
CA ASP A 78 -11.28 23.10 -12.44
C ASP A 78 -10.95 24.37 -11.65
N SER A 79 -10.00 24.27 -10.70
CA SER A 79 -9.67 25.34 -9.75
C SER A 79 -9.21 26.64 -10.43
N GLY A 80 -9.16 26.68 -11.77
CA GLY A 80 -8.64 27.77 -12.57
C GLY A 80 -7.13 27.93 -12.44
N ALA A 81 -6.49 27.09 -11.63
CA ALA A 81 -5.05 27.00 -11.54
C ALA A 81 -4.54 26.22 -12.76
N VAL A 82 -3.58 26.82 -13.46
CA VAL A 82 -2.89 26.14 -14.55
C VAL A 82 -2.01 25.06 -13.93
N LEU A 83 -2.06 23.84 -14.48
CA LEU A 83 -1.13 22.76 -14.12
C LEU A 83 0.32 23.24 -14.33
N GLU A 84 1.10 23.30 -13.25
CA GLU A 84 2.48 23.78 -13.27
C GLU A 84 3.47 22.64 -13.02
N PHE A 85 4.45 22.53 -13.91
CA PHE A 85 5.56 21.58 -13.76
C PHE A 85 6.78 22.31 -13.20
N LYS A 86 7.45 21.69 -12.23
CA LYS A 86 8.61 22.24 -11.56
C LYS A 86 9.74 21.24 -11.55
N VAL A 87 10.94 21.68 -11.94
CA VAL A 87 12.16 20.90 -11.73
C VAL A 87 12.55 21.02 -10.25
N VAL A 88 12.69 19.88 -9.59
CA VAL A 88 13.05 19.79 -8.17
C VAL A 88 14.37 19.09 -7.91
N GLY A 89 14.98 18.49 -8.94
CA GLY A 89 16.29 17.90 -8.81
C GLY A 89 16.99 17.68 -10.14
N GLU A 90 18.32 17.52 -10.07
CA GLU A 90 19.16 17.06 -11.16
C GLU A 90 19.90 15.80 -10.70
N TYR A 91 19.91 14.76 -11.52
CA TYR A 91 20.40 13.44 -11.18
C TYR A 91 21.39 12.91 -12.22
N GLN A 92 22.37 12.13 -11.77
CA GLN A 92 23.23 11.32 -12.64
C GLN A 92 22.59 9.94 -12.90
N GLU A 93 22.02 9.36 -11.86
CA GLU A 93 21.25 8.11 -11.87
C GLU A 93 19.89 8.35 -11.22
N TRP A 94 18.84 7.67 -11.72
CA TRP A 94 17.51 7.83 -11.15
C TRP A 94 17.49 7.27 -9.73
N PRO A 95 16.81 7.94 -8.78
CA PRO A 95 16.58 7.34 -7.48
C PRO A 95 15.75 6.06 -7.62
N GLU A 96 15.84 5.20 -6.62
CA GLU A 96 14.97 4.03 -6.50
C GLU A 96 13.50 4.48 -6.48
N PRO A 97 12.58 3.81 -7.19
CA PRO A 97 11.17 4.14 -7.14
C PRO A 97 10.60 4.02 -5.72
N GLU A 98 9.72 4.97 -5.39
CA GLU A 98 8.97 4.95 -4.13
C GLU A 98 8.04 3.74 -4.04
N VAL A 99 7.63 3.41 -2.81
CA VAL A 99 6.77 2.23 -2.53
C VAL A 99 5.48 2.25 -3.34
N CYS A 100 4.88 3.43 -3.56
CA CYS A 100 3.65 3.56 -4.35
C CYS A 100 3.85 3.09 -5.80
N VAL A 101 5.01 3.32 -6.41
CA VAL A 101 5.33 2.84 -7.77
C VAL A 101 5.45 1.31 -7.76
N LYS A 102 6.10 0.75 -6.74
CA LYS A 102 6.25 -0.70 -6.57
C LYS A 102 4.89 -1.39 -6.43
N ILE A 103 3.92 -0.78 -5.73
CA ILE A 103 2.55 -1.29 -5.64
C ILE A 103 1.90 -1.32 -7.03
N ILE A 104 1.97 -0.23 -7.79
CA ILE A 104 1.43 -0.15 -9.17
C ILE A 104 2.04 -1.25 -10.07
N GLU A 105 3.36 -1.44 -9.99
CA GLU A 105 4.06 -2.46 -10.77
C GLU A 105 3.61 -3.88 -10.40
N ARG A 106 3.40 -4.14 -9.11
CA ARG A 106 2.93 -5.44 -8.59
C ARG A 106 1.50 -5.73 -9.00
N ASP A 107 0.61 -4.74 -8.95
CA ASP A 107 -0.77 -4.87 -9.43
C ASP A 107 -0.81 -5.17 -10.93
N ALA A 108 0.02 -4.45 -11.70
CA ALA A 108 0.14 -4.69 -13.14
C ALA A 108 0.67 -6.11 -13.42
N ALA A 109 1.64 -6.59 -12.65
CA ALA A 109 2.16 -7.95 -12.75
C ALA A 109 1.10 -9.01 -12.37
N ALA A 110 0.36 -8.80 -11.29
CA ALA A 110 -0.73 -9.69 -10.88
C ALA A 110 -1.79 -9.81 -11.98
N ARG A 111 -2.13 -8.69 -12.62
CA ARG A 111 -3.05 -8.68 -13.76
C ARG A 111 -2.50 -9.46 -14.96
N ARG A 112 -1.25 -9.23 -15.36
CA ARG A 112 -0.61 -9.97 -16.46
C ARG A 112 -0.52 -11.47 -16.16
N ALA A 113 -0.25 -11.85 -14.92
CA ALA A 113 -0.26 -13.26 -14.50
C ALA A 113 -1.63 -13.91 -14.76
N CYS A 114 -2.73 -13.25 -14.33
CA CYS A 114 -4.08 -13.71 -14.60
C CYS A 114 -4.41 -13.78 -16.10
N GLU A 115 -4.00 -12.79 -16.89
CA GLU A 115 -4.18 -12.77 -18.35
C GLU A 115 -3.47 -13.97 -19.01
N HIS A 116 -2.23 -14.28 -18.61
CA HIS A 116 -1.51 -15.46 -19.07
C HIS A 116 -2.19 -16.78 -18.66
N LEU A 117 -2.74 -16.87 -17.44
CA LEU A 117 -3.48 -18.06 -16.98
C LEU A 117 -4.75 -18.29 -17.82
N ILE A 118 -5.52 -17.24 -18.09
CA ILE A 118 -6.71 -17.31 -18.96
C ILE A 118 -6.30 -17.74 -20.36
N ALA A 119 -5.28 -17.11 -20.94
CA ALA A 119 -4.78 -17.47 -22.27
C ALA A 119 -4.28 -18.93 -22.33
N ALA A 120 -3.63 -19.43 -21.28
CA ALA A 120 -3.19 -20.82 -21.19
C ALA A 120 -4.39 -21.79 -21.15
N HIS A 121 -5.44 -21.44 -20.39
CA HIS A 121 -6.66 -22.23 -20.31
C HIS A 121 -7.40 -22.29 -21.65
N GLU A 122 -7.49 -21.16 -22.34
CA GLU A 122 -8.17 -21.04 -23.65
C GLU A 122 -7.33 -21.62 -24.81
N CYS A 123 -6.03 -21.84 -24.62
CA CYS A 123 -5.15 -22.44 -25.60
C CYS A 123 -5.50 -23.92 -25.83
N SER A 124 -6.34 -24.19 -26.83
CA SER A 124 -6.90 -25.52 -27.11
C SER A 124 -5.95 -26.48 -27.83
N ASN A 125 -4.95 -25.98 -28.58
CA ASN A 125 -4.30 -26.79 -29.63
C ASN A 125 -2.76 -26.91 -29.56
N SER A 126 -2.09 -26.38 -28.53
CA SER A 126 -0.64 -26.57 -28.38
C SER A 126 -0.18 -26.63 -26.93
N ALA A 127 0.32 -27.80 -26.52
CA ALA A 127 0.85 -28.02 -25.17
C ALA A 127 2.09 -27.16 -24.88
N SER A 128 2.95 -26.90 -25.88
CA SER A 128 4.15 -26.08 -25.69
C SER A 128 3.82 -24.60 -25.52
N VAL A 129 2.81 -24.09 -26.22
CA VAL A 129 2.33 -22.71 -26.06
C VAL A 129 1.66 -22.54 -24.69
N ARG A 130 0.84 -23.52 -24.29
CA ARG A 130 0.22 -23.52 -22.96
C ARG A 130 1.26 -23.51 -21.85
N GLU A 131 2.30 -24.34 -21.95
CA GLU A 131 3.38 -24.37 -20.97
C GLU A 131 4.13 -23.04 -20.90
N ALA A 132 4.46 -22.44 -22.05
CA ALA A 132 5.10 -21.12 -22.07
C ALA A 132 4.25 -20.05 -21.37
N LEU A 133 2.92 -20.05 -21.60
CA LEU A 133 2.00 -19.13 -20.93
C LEU A 133 1.94 -19.36 -19.42
N PHE A 134 1.97 -20.61 -18.95
CA PHE A 134 2.05 -20.89 -17.52
C PHE A 134 3.37 -20.41 -16.89
N GLN A 135 4.49 -20.56 -17.59
CA GLN A 135 5.77 -20.04 -17.12
C GLN A 135 5.75 -18.51 -17.04
N SER A 136 5.25 -17.83 -18.08
CA SER A 136 5.07 -16.37 -18.03
C SER A 136 4.10 -15.92 -16.93
N ALA A 137 3.03 -16.68 -16.66
CA ALA A 137 2.13 -16.40 -15.54
C ALA A 137 2.86 -16.51 -14.19
N LEU A 138 3.70 -17.53 -14.02
CA LEU A 138 4.46 -17.75 -12.80
C LEU A 138 5.53 -16.68 -12.57
N GLU A 139 6.23 -16.26 -13.63
CA GLU A 139 7.20 -15.17 -13.58
C GLU A 139 6.54 -13.85 -13.12
N GLU A 140 5.41 -13.49 -13.72
CA GLU A 140 4.65 -12.29 -13.34
C GLU A 140 4.08 -12.41 -11.91
N ALA A 141 3.64 -13.59 -11.49
CA ALA A 141 3.18 -13.84 -10.13
C ALA A 141 4.30 -13.67 -9.09
N HIS A 142 5.54 -14.05 -9.41
CA HIS A 142 6.70 -13.79 -8.54
C HIS A 142 7.05 -12.31 -8.44
N VAL A 143 6.89 -11.54 -9.52
CA VAL A 143 7.04 -10.08 -9.48
C VAL A 143 5.96 -9.46 -8.60
N ALA A 144 4.71 -9.91 -8.71
CA ALA A 144 3.60 -9.42 -7.89
C ALA A 144 3.75 -9.80 -6.40
N MET A 145 4.31 -10.98 -6.11
CA MET A 145 4.40 -11.56 -4.77
C MET A 145 5.82 -12.07 -4.46
N PRO A 146 6.83 -11.17 -4.38
CA PRO A 146 8.24 -11.56 -4.27
C PRO A 146 8.58 -12.36 -3.01
N HIS A 147 7.79 -12.18 -1.95
CA HIS A 147 7.95 -12.92 -0.68
C HIS A 147 7.46 -14.37 -0.75
N LEU A 148 6.58 -14.73 -1.70
CA LEU A 148 6.14 -16.11 -1.88
C LEU A 148 7.18 -16.97 -2.61
N SER A 149 8.14 -16.37 -3.31
CA SER A 149 9.21 -17.10 -4.01
C SER A 149 10.18 -17.81 -3.06
N ALA A 150 10.32 -17.35 -1.81
CA ALA A 150 11.28 -17.89 -0.84
C ALA A 150 10.88 -19.25 -0.23
N SER A 151 9.59 -19.60 -0.22
CA SER A 151 9.06 -20.77 0.52
C SER A 151 9.16 -22.12 -0.22
N THR A 152 9.81 -22.17 -1.39
CA THR A 152 10.06 -23.43 -2.11
C THR A 152 11.37 -24.14 -1.74
N SER A 153 12.17 -23.56 -0.84
CA SER A 153 13.32 -24.27 -0.25
C SER A 153 12.87 -25.15 0.93
N SER A 154 12.42 -26.37 0.61
CA SER A 154 12.26 -27.44 1.59
C SER A 154 13.62 -27.79 2.19
N SER A 155 13.99 -27.13 3.28
CA SER A 155 15.07 -27.58 4.15
C SER A 155 14.47 -28.30 5.34
N ASN A 156 14.53 -29.63 5.30
CA ASN A 156 14.57 -30.45 6.51
C ASN A 156 15.73 -29.96 7.38
N GLY A 157 15.43 -29.24 8.47
CA GLY A 157 16.47 -28.82 9.41
C GLY A 157 16.01 -27.74 10.37
N THR A 158 15.67 -28.15 11.59
CA THR A 158 15.64 -27.35 12.84
C THR A 158 14.93 -26.00 12.78
N ALA A 159 13.81 -25.89 13.50
CA ALA A 159 13.08 -24.65 13.78
C ALA A 159 13.98 -23.58 14.44
N GLY A 160 14.73 -22.85 13.62
CA GLY A 160 15.12 -21.48 13.90
C GLY A 160 13.96 -20.62 13.45
N SER A 161 13.18 -20.10 14.40
CA SER A 161 12.16 -19.10 14.15
C SER A 161 12.83 -17.94 13.42
N GLU A 162 12.61 -17.79 12.10
CA GLU A 162 12.91 -16.53 11.43
C GLU A 162 12.17 -15.44 12.21
N VAL A 163 12.94 -14.50 12.77
CA VAL A 163 12.37 -13.40 13.55
C VAL A 163 11.67 -12.50 12.55
N MET A 164 10.34 -12.64 12.43
CA MET A 164 9.54 -11.69 11.66
C MET A 164 9.84 -10.28 12.18
N PRO A 165 10.35 -9.36 11.35
CA PRO A 165 10.63 -8.02 11.79
C PRO A 165 9.33 -7.38 12.27
N THR A 166 9.39 -6.75 13.46
CA THR A 166 8.24 -6.11 14.07
C THR A 166 8.35 -4.61 13.89
N VAL A 167 7.39 -3.99 13.20
CA VAL A 167 7.25 -2.52 13.16
C VAL A 167 6.34 -2.11 14.31
N VAL A 168 6.83 -1.16 15.10
CA VAL A 168 6.03 -0.45 16.09
C VAL A 168 5.75 0.94 15.55
N ALA A 169 4.48 1.26 15.28
CA ALA A 169 4.06 2.58 14.82
C ALA A 169 3.42 3.32 15.99
N TRP A 170 4.03 4.42 16.43
CA TRP A 170 3.49 5.31 17.45
C TRP A 170 2.76 6.46 16.79
N LEU A 171 1.51 6.72 17.21
CA LEU A 171 0.71 7.82 16.71
C LEU A 171 0.19 8.69 17.85
N GLU A 172 0.38 10.00 17.69
CA GLU A 172 -0.27 11.03 18.48
C GLU A 172 -1.33 11.71 17.61
N GLY A 173 -2.57 11.23 17.70
CA GLY A 173 -3.70 11.72 16.90
C GLY A 173 -3.81 11.11 15.51
N GLY A 174 -5.06 11.00 15.04
CA GLY A 174 -5.40 10.36 13.77
C GLY A 174 -5.68 8.87 13.90
N VAL A 175 -5.95 8.20 12.77
CA VAL A 175 -6.25 6.77 12.73
C VAL A 175 -5.35 6.13 11.68
N VAL A 176 -4.74 4.97 11.99
CA VAL A 176 -4.11 4.14 10.94
C VAL A 176 -5.20 3.61 10.03
N GLN A 177 -5.33 4.21 8.86
CA GLN A 177 -6.28 3.77 7.84
C GLN A 177 -5.70 2.66 6.96
N TRP A 178 -4.37 2.59 6.82
CA TRP A 178 -3.69 1.61 5.98
C TRP A 178 -2.24 1.38 6.40
N MET A 179 -1.75 0.15 6.24
CA MET A 179 -0.33 -0.19 6.33
C MET A 179 0.02 -1.19 5.23
N ALA A 180 1.15 -0.97 4.57
CA ALA A 180 1.70 -1.88 3.57
C ALA A 180 3.17 -2.17 3.88
N SER A 181 3.60 -3.39 3.58
CA SER A 181 5.01 -3.79 3.55
C SER A 181 5.26 -4.76 2.41
N ASP A 182 6.47 -4.70 1.89
CA ASP A 182 7.03 -5.61 0.92
C ASP A 182 7.52 -6.93 1.54
N HIS A 183 7.53 -7.04 2.87
CA HIS A 183 7.98 -8.21 3.60
C HIS A 183 6.93 -8.72 4.61
N PRO A 184 6.96 -10.02 4.96
CA PRO A 184 6.17 -10.53 6.08
C PRO A 184 6.64 -9.88 7.38
N MET A 185 5.79 -9.05 7.98
CA MET A 185 6.09 -8.29 9.19
C MET A 185 5.04 -8.52 10.25
N ARG A 186 5.45 -8.42 11.51
CA ARG A 186 4.52 -8.19 12.61
C ARG A 186 4.34 -6.68 12.76
N TYR A 187 3.11 -6.22 12.90
CA TYR A 187 2.85 -4.81 13.16
C TYR A 187 2.24 -4.66 14.54
N LEU A 188 2.69 -3.63 15.23
CA LEU A 188 2.14 -3.15 16.48
C LEU A 188 1.90 -1.66 16.32
N VAL A 189 0.65 -1.24 16.23
CA VAL A 189 0.32 0.19 16.25
C VAL A 189 -0.04 0.57 17.69
N LEU A 190 0.63 1.59 18.20
CA LEU A 190 0.39 2.22 19.49
C LEU A 190 -0.22 3.59 19.23
N ASP A 191 -1.52 3.68 19.44
CA ASP A 191 -2.28 4.92 19.39
C ASP A 191 -2.28 5.50 20.81
N ALA A 192 -1.62 6.65 20.99
CA ALA A 192 -1.27 7.20 22.30
C ALA A 192 -2.31 8.18 22.90
N ASP A 193 -3.29 8.62 22.10
CA ASP A 193 -4.29 9.61 22.49
C ASP A 193 -5.74 9.09 22.48
N THR A 194 -5.94 7.79 22.27
CA THR A 194 -7.25 7.14 22.45
C THR A 194 -7.49 6.67 23.90
N ASP A 195 -8.66 7.02 24.44
CA ASP A 195 -9.14 6.49 25.73
C ASP A 195 -9.66 5.06 25.52
N GLY A 196 -8.83 4.04 25.77
CA GLY A 196 -9.21 2.64 25.70
C GLY A 196 -8.06 1.67 25.99
N SER A 197 -8.41 0.41 26.28
CA SER A 197 -7.45 -0.70 26.45
C SER A 197 -7.72 -1.85 25.49
N ASP A 198 -8.50 -1.60 24.42
CA ASP A 198 -8.94 -2.65 23.50
C ASP A 198 -7.94 -2.83 22.35
N SER A 199 -7.66 -4.10 22.05
CA SER A 199 -6.90 -4.48 20.86
C SER A 199 -7.84 -4.56 19.65
N MET A 200 -7.50 -3.85 18.58
CA MET A 200 -8.19 -3.92 17.31
C MET A 200 -7.39 -4.76 16.30
N LYS A 201 -8.09 -5.45 15.41
CA LYS A 201 -7.47 -6.24 14.34
C LYS A 201 -7.62 -5.50 13.02
N VAL A 202 -6.51 -5.20 12.35
CA VAL A 202 -6.49 -4.58 11.03
C VAL A 202 -6.07 -5.62 10.00
N THR A 203 -6.86 -5.77 8.94
CA THR A 203 -6.53 -6.65 7.82
C THR A 203 -5.54 -5.91 6.91
N MET A 204 -4.36 -6.48 6.75
CA MET A 204 -3.32 -6.00 5.84
C MET A 204 -3.64 -6.40 4.40
N GLU A 205 -3.04 -5.72 3.42
CA GLU A 205 -3.19 -5.98 1.99
C GLU A 205 -2.91 -7.46 1.60
N ASN A 206 -1.94 -8.06 2.27
CA ASN A 206 -1.57 -9.47 2.06
C ASN A 206 -2.53 -10.47 2.74
N GLY A 207 -3.65 -9.99 3.28
CA GLY A 207 -4.66 -10.78 4.01
C GLY A 207 -4.23 -11.20 5.43
N SER A 208 -3.06 -10.78 5.90
CA SER A 208 -2.66 -11.01 7.30
C SER A 208 -3.38 -10.06 8.25
N ILE A 209 -3.41 -10.40 9.54
CA ILE A 209 -4.05 -9.59 10.57
C ILE A 209 -2.95 -8.96 11.42
N ALA A 210 -2.97 -7.63 11.52
CA ALA A 210 -2.18 -6.89 12.49
C ALA A 210 -2.98 -6.59 13.75
N ASP A 211 -2.31 -6.64 14.89
CA ASP A 211 -2.87 -6.23 16.17
C ASP A 211 -2.52 -4.76 16.41
N VAL A 212 -3.54 -3.92 16.50
CA VAL A 212 -3.47 -2.52 16.91
C VAL A 212 -3.83 -2.47 18.39
N ILE A 213 -2.95 -1.96 19.23
CA ILE A 213 -3.23 -1.81 20.66
C ILE A 213 -3.52 -0.33 20.91
N ARG A 214 -4.77 0.00 21.25
CA ARG A 214 -5.10 1.34 21.74
C ARG A 214 -4.55 1.49 23.14
N THR A 215 -3.74 2.52 23.39
CA THR A 215 -3.08 2.72 24.68
C THR A 215 -3.29 4.15 25.14
N SER A 216 -3.89 4.36 26.30
CA SER A 216 -3.81 5.67 26.91
C SER A 216 -2.38 5.94 27.37
N SER A 217 -1.92 7.18 27.24
CA SER A 217 -0.60 7.69 27.71
C SER A 217 -0.26 7.38 29.18
N THR A 218 -1.19 6.81 29.95
CA THR A 218 -1.03 6.49 31.38
C THR A 218 -0.96 5.00 31.71
N VAL A 219 -1.24 4.08 30.75
CA VAL A 219 -1.40 2.63 31.01
C VAL A 219 -0.40 1.76 30.22
N LEU A 220 0.65 2.36 29.66
CA LEU A 220 1.67 1.70 28.80
C LEU A 220 2.38 0.49 29.47
N ALA A 221 2.48 0.44 30.79
CA ALA A 221 3.35 -0.51 31.48
C ALA A 221 2.78 -1.92 31.65
N ASP A 222 1.45 -2.09 31.71
CA ASP A 222 0.86 -3.36 32.20
C ASP A 222 0.45 -4.34 31.08
N HIS A 223 0.42 -3.90 29.82
CA HIS A 223 -0.11 -4.68 28.69
C HIS A 223 0.84 -4.84 27.50
N LEU A 224 1.99 -4.16 27.50
CA LEU A 224 2.98 -4.24 26.43
C LEU A 224 4.07 -5.29 26.76
N PRO A 225 4.59 -6.03 25.75
CA PRO A 225 5.79 -6.82 25.93
C PRO A 225 6.96 -5.93 26.40
N GLU A 226 7.79 -6.41 27.33
CA GLU A 226 8.89 -5.62 27.93
C GLU A 226 9.79 -4.89 26.91
N TRP A 227 10.02 -5.50 25.74
CA TRP A 227 10.84 -4.91 24.69
C TRP A 227 10.18 -3.70 24.02
N VAL A 228 8.85 -3.66 23.97
CA VAL A 228 8.07 -2.52 23.45
C VAL A 228 8.06 -1.40 24.48
N THR A 229 7.83 -1.72 25.75
CA THR A 229 7.88 -0.73 26.85
C THR A 229 9.20 0.02 26.85
N LYS A 230 10.32 -0.71 26.71
CA LYS A 230 11.65 -0.10 26.62
C LYS A 230 11.82 0.82 25.40
N LEU A 231 11.25 0.45 24.25
CA LEU A 231 11.30 1.27 23.04
C LEU A 231 10.50 2.58 23.24
N VAL A 232 9.33 2.50 23.87
CA VAL A 232 8.49 3.66 24.17
C VAL A 232 9.18 4.61 25.15
N GLU A 233 9.76 4.09 26.24
CA GLU A 233 10.53 4.89 27.21
C GLU A 233 11.73 5.60 26.57
N GLU A 234 12.39 4.97 25.58
CA GLU A 234 13.51 5.57 24.84
C GLU A 234 13.06 6.72 23.91
N VAL A 235 11.83 6.67 23.38
CA VAL A 235 11.26 7.68 22.48
C VAL A 235 10.67 8.86 23.28
N GLU A 236 9.93 8.60 24.37
CA GLU A 236 9.35 9.65 25.24
C GLU A 236 10.40 10.36 26.10
N GLY A 237 11.57 9.74 26.31
CA GLY A 237 12.68 10.32 27.08
C GLY A 237 13.55 11.32 26.32
N GLN A 238 13.25 11.63 25.05
CA GLN A 238 13.96 12.61 24.20
C GLN A 238 13.21 13.94 24.10
#